data_AF-B9XLD7-F1
#
_entry.id   AF-B9XLD7-F1
#
_cell.length_a   1.000
_cell.length_b   1.000
_cell.length_c   1.000
_cell.angle_alpha   90.00
_cell.angle_beta   90.00
_cell.angle_gamma   90.00
#
_symmetry.space_group_name_H-M   'P 1'
#
loop_
_entity.id
_entity.type
_entity.pdbx_description
1 polymer ?
#
loop_
_entity_poly.entity_id
_entity_poly.type
_entity_poly.pdbx_seq_one_letter_code
_entity_poly.pdbx_strand_id
1 'polypeptide(L)'
;MKNFLQYAEAVSKGDERSARRVLENLNPLTRKTLAPEPKRDAVMAALAEGLRKRGYAVDVNVGQSKFRCDLAVRNQAEELHQLGVMVDTEGHYANSNLLDRYLMQPSILRAFGWRFALVLTKDWYQDPEDVMNRLERVLKGEAEEKEVELPLEPAPVTQAEVKAQSNTAPASVGVGARKSESAASPKAQPGASTNRTRRFEFVGGGSQKFWEITLSGNSFTVRFGKIGTDGQSQSKNFADEVRARGEMESLIAEKLKKGYVER
;
A
#
# COMPACT_ATOMS: atom_id res chain seq x y z
N MET A 1 12.44 8.11 43.15
CA MET A 1 13.15 9.26 42.54
C MET A 1 14.47 8.90 41.85
N LYS A 2 15.40 8.15 42.48
CA LYS A 2 16.76 7.88 41.95
C LYS A 2 16.81 7.26 40.55
N ASN A 3 15.94 6.28 40.27
CA ASN A 3 15.90 5.60 38.98
C ASN A 3 15.42 6.51 37.83
N PHE A 4 14.54 7.48 38.09
CA PHE A 4 14.11 8.44 37.07
C PHE A 4 15.24 9.39 36.68
N LEU A 5 16.03 9.85 37.67
CA LEU A 5 17.21 10.69 37.41
C LEU A 5 18.29 9.93 36.64
N GLN A 6 18.53 8.65 36.97
CA GLN A 6 19.43 7.79 36.19
C GLN A 6 18.95 7.56 34.76
N TYR A 7 17.65 7.41 34.56
CA TYR A 7 17.08 7.35 33.21
C TYR A 7 17.30 8.66 32.45
N ALA A 8 16.94 9.80 33.04
CA ALA A 8 17.10 11.11 32.42
C ALA A 8 18.57 11.43 32.10
N GLU A 9 19.50 11.06 32.99
CA GLU A 9 20.94 11.19 32.77
C GLU A 9 21.42 10.29 31.61
N ALA A 10 20.98 9.03 31.57
CA ALA A 10 21.35 8.11 30.51
C ALA A 10 20.80 8.55 29.14
N VAL A 11 19.56 9.04 29.08
CA VAL A 11 18.97 9.63 27.85
C VAL A 11 19.74 10.87 27.41
N SER A 12 20.07 11.77 28.35
CA SER A 12 20.83 12.99 28.05
C SER A 12 22.23 12.70 27.49
N LYS A 13 22.87 11.63 27.98
CA LYS A 13 24.17 11.16 27.49
C LYS A 13 24.10 10.35 26.20
N GLY A 14 22.89 10.09 25.66
CA GLY A 14 22.69 9.21 24.51
C GLY A 14 22.96 7.72 24.81
N ASP A 15 23.10 7.34 26.08
CA ASP A 15 23.31 5.95 26.49
C ASP A 15 21.97 5.21 26.59
N GLU A 16 21.45 4.84 25.42
CA GLU A 16 20.16 4.16 25.29
C GLU A 16 20.10 2.81 26.02
N ARG A 17 21.24 2.10 26.12
CA ARG A 17 21.31 0.80 26.80
C ARG A 17 21.10 0.95 28.31
N SER A 18 21.79 1.91 28.92
CA SER A 18 21.64 2.18 30.34
C SER A 18 20.24 2.71 30.66
N ALA A 19 19.70 3.61 29.84
CA ALA A 19 18.34 4.13 29.98
C ALA A 19 17.31 3.00 29.97
N ARG A 20 17.45 2.07 29.02
CA ARG A 20 16.57 0.92 28.88
C ARG A 20 16.67 -0.07 30.03
N ARG A 21 17.88 -0.37 30.51
CA ARG A 21 18.10 -1.23 31.69
C ARG A 21 17.42 -0.67 32.94
N VAL A 22 17.45 0.66 33.11
CA VAL A 22 16.75 1.34 34.20
C VAL A 22 15.23 1.19 34.06
N LEU A 23 14.68 1.32 32.85
CA LEU A 23 13.24 1.11 32.58
C LEU A 23 12.79 -0.35 32.78
N GLU A 24 13.62 -1.32 32.39
CA GLU A 24 13.33 -2.75 32.57
C GLU A 24 13.30 -3.16 34.04
N ASN A 25 14.13 -2.52 34.87
CA ASN A 25 14.18 -2.73 36.31
C ASN A 25 13.05 -2.00 37.07
N LEU A 26 12.44 -0.98 36.46
CA LEU A 26 11.44 -0.12 37.11
C LEU A 26 10.05 -0.76 37.23
N ASN A 27 9.65 -1.63 36.29
CA ASN A 27 8.37 -2.33 36.38
C ASN A 27 8.37 -3.61 35.49
N PRO A 28 8.02 -4.79 36.04
CA PRO A 28 7.88 -6.01 35.24
C PRO A 28 6.88 -5.88 34.07
N LEU A 29 5.86 -5.02 34.22
CA LEU A 29 4.84 -4.77 33.20
C LEU A 29 5.34 -3.88 32.05
N THR A 30 6.32 -2.99 32.29
CA THR A 30 6.92 -2.19 31.20
C THR A 30 7.83 -3.00 30.30
N ARG A 31 8.28 -4.18 30.72
CA ARG A 31 9.04 -5.11 29.87
C ARG A 31 8.26 -5.50 28.61
N LYS A 32 6.92 -5.50 28.68
CA LYS A 32 6.03 -5.81 27.55
C LYS A 32 5.72 -4.59 26.67
N THR A 33 5.86 -3.37 27.19
CA THR A 33 5.68 -2.12 26.41
C THR A 33 6.96 -1.65 25.74
N LEU A 34 8.13 -2.05 26.25
CA LEU A 34 9.42 -1.86 25.60
C LEU A 34 9.50 -2.73 24.34
N ALA A 35 9.58 -2.11 23.17
CA ALA A 35 9.80 -2.82 21.91
C ALA A 35 11.10 -3.64 22.00
N PRO A 36 11.12 -4.95 21.68
CA PRO A 36 12.30 -5.81 21.83
C PRO A 36 13.56 -5.19 21.22
N GLU A 37 14.75 -5.50 21.75
CA GLU A 37 15.97 -5.01 21.09
C GLU A 37 15.99 -5.50 19.64
N PRO A 38 16.16 -4.58 18.67
CA PRO A 38 16.19 -4.96 17.28
C PRO A 38 17.42 -5.85 17.07
N LYS A 39 17.16 -7.10 16.66
CA LYS A 39 18.22 -8.01 16.20
C LYS A 39 18.97 -7.30 15.07
N ARG A 40 20.30 -7.32 15.10
CA ARG A 40 21.12 -6.71 14.05
C ARG A 40 20.77 -7.36 12.71
N ASP A 41 20.05 -6.64 11.87
CA ASP A 41 19.69 -7.08 10.54
C ASP A 41 20.81 -6.70 9.57
N ALA A 42 21.26 -7.67 8.78
CA ALA A 42 22.33 -7.49 7.80
C ALA A 42 21.95 -6.45 6.74
N VAL A 43 20.67 -6.40 6.35
CA VAL A 43 20.16 -5.44 5.36
C VAL A 43 20.19 -4.03 5.92
N MET A 44 19.74 -3.84 7.17
CA MET A 44 19.79 -2.53 7.84
C MET A 44 21.23 -2.04 7.98
N ALA A 45 22.16 -2.92 8.35
CA ALA A 45 23.57 -2.58 8.47
C ALA A 45 24.18 -2.18 7.12
N ALA A 46 23.88 -2.95 6.06
CA ALA A 46 24.40 -2.68 4.72
C ALA A 46 23.81 -1.40 4.11
N LEU A 47 22.52 -1.13 4.31
CA LEU A 47 21.88 0.14 3.93
C LEU A 47 22.52 1.33 4.64
N ALA A 48 22.74 1.22 5.95
CA ALA A 48 23.38 2.28 6.73
C ALA A 48 24.81 2.54 6.25
N GLU A 49 25.59 1.50 5.97
CA GLU A 49 26.94 1.63 5.43
C GLU A 49 26.94 2.23 4.02
N GLY A 50 26.04 1.78 3.14
CA GLY A 50 25.87 2.30 1.79
C GLY A 50 25.56 3.80 1.80
N LEU A 51 24.60 4.23 2.62
CA LEU A 51 24.22 5.65 2.72
C LEU A 51 25.35 6.50 3.30
N ARG A 52 26.10 5.99 4.29
CA ARG A 52 27.28 6.67 4.85
C ARG A 52 28.40 6.82 3.83
N LYS A 53 28.67 5.79 3.01
CA LYS A 53 29.65 5.86 1.91
C LYS A 53 29.30 6.94 0.89
N ARG A 54 28.01 7.21 0.70
CA ARG A 54 27.51 8.26 -0.19
C ARG A 54 27.42 9.65 0.46
N GLY A 55 27.93 9.80 1.68
CA GLY A 55 28.07 11.09 2.37
C GLY A 55 26.88 11.49 3.25
N TYR A 56 25.91 10.60 3.48
CA TYR A 56 24.79 10.87 4.37
C TYR A 56 25.08 10.47 5.82
N ALA A 57 24.56 11.23 6.77
CA ALA A 57 24.55 10.81 8.17
C ALA A 57 23.32 9.93 8.41
N VAL A 58 23.54 8.77 9.04
CA VAL A 58 22.51 7.75 9.26
C VAL A 58 22.49 7.35 10.72
N ASP A 59 21.34 7.58 11.34
CA ASP A 59 21.03 7.16 12.69
C ASP A 59 20.11 5.93 12.62
N VAL A 60 20.36 4.94 13.48
CA VAL A 60 19.63 3.67 13.48
C VAL A 60 18.62 3.65 14.62
N ASN A 61 17.47 3.00 14.41
CA ASN A 61 16.43 2.79 15.43
C ASN A 61 15.89 4.07 16.10
N VAL A 62 15.79 5.16 15.33
CA VAL A 62 15.36 6.47 15.84
C VAL A 62 13.87 6.48 16.18
N GLY A 63 13.53 6.87 17.40
CA GLY A 63 12.17 7.04 17.88
C GLY A 63 11.97 6.58 19.32
N GLN A 64 10.74 6.60 19.81
CA GLN A 64 10.41 6.20 21.18
C GLN A 64 9.29 5.15 21.20
N SER A 65 9.29 4.30 22.23
CA SER A 65 8.29 3.24 22.41
C SER A 65 8.24 2.30 21.19
N LYS A 66 7.03 2.07 20.65
CA LYS A 66 6.74 1.26 19.44
C LYS A 66 6.93 2.02 18.14
N PHE A 67 7.02 3.36 18.19
CA PHE A 67 7.17 4.21 17.01
C PHE A 67 8.65 4.47 16.77
N ARG A 68 9.28 3.63 15.95
CA ARG A 68 10.68 3.78 15.55
C ARG A 68 10.83 3.64 14.05
N CYS A 69 11.75 4.41 13.48
CA CYS A 69 12.26 4.18 12.15
C CYS A 69 13.49 3.27 12.25
N ASP A 70 13.65 2.36 11.31
CA ASP A 70 14.82 1.49 11.26
C ASP A 70 16.08 2.31 10.98
N LEU A 71 15.99 3.23 10.00
CA LEU A 71 17.03 4.22 9.71
C LEU A 71 16.42 5.61 9.59
N ALA A 72 17.09 6.61 10.15
CA ALA A 72 16.82 8.01 9.91
C ALA A 72 18.03 8.61 9.19
N VAL A 73 17.78 9.22 8.03
CA VAL A 73 18.81 9.72 7.14
C VAL A 73 18.73 11.24 7.09
N ARG A 74 19.89 11.88 7.24
CA ARG A 74 20.06 13.32 7.16
C ARG A 74 21.24 13.68 6.28
N ASN A 75 21.18 14.87 5.69
CA ASN A 75 22.34 15.44 5.04
C ASN A 75 23.42 15.75 6.10
N GLN A 76 24.70 15.56 5.78
CA GLN A 76 25.79 15.81 6.72
C GLN A 76 25.88 17.28 7.15
N ALA A 77 25.41 18.18 6.27
CA ALA A 77 25.32 19.62 6.55
C ALA A 77 24.13 20.01 7.43
N GLU A 78 23.16 19.11 7.63
CA GLU A 78 21.92 19.40 8.34
C GLU A 78 21.80 18.61 9.64
N GLU A 79 21.22 19.26 10.65
CA GLU A 79 20.95 18.62 11.94
C GLU A 79 19.64 17.83 11.93
N LEU A 80 18.70 18.19 11.05
CA LEU A 80 17.39 17.57 10.96
C LEU A 80 17.40 16.40 9.97
N HIS A 81 16.73 15.30 10.34
CA HIS A 81 16.53 14.20 9.41
C HIS A 81 15.48 14.53 8.37
N GLN A 82 15.73 14.04 7.16
CA GLN A 82 14.89 14.30 5.99
C GLN A 82 14.17 13.05 5.52
N LEU A 83 14.66 11.85 5.86
CA LEU A 83 14.09 10.58 5.42
C LEU A 83 14.09 9.54 6.54
N GLY A 84 12.91 9.00 6.84
CA GLY A 84 12.76 7.75 7.60
C GLY A 84 12.68 6.56 6.65
N VAL A 85 13.56 5.58 6.83
CA VAL A 85 13.53 4.30 6.11
C VAL A 85 13.07 3.20 7.05
N MET A 86 12.13 2.40 6.58
CA MET A 86 11.74 1.15 7.22
C MET A 86 12.11 -0.04 6.33
N VAL A 87 12.54 -1.12 6.96
CA VAL A 87 12.94 -2.37 6.29
C VAL A 87 12.03 -3.49 6.76
N ASP A 88 11.58 -4.34 5.85
CA ASP A 88 10.73 -5.50 6.11
C ASP A 88 11.44 -6.67 6.84
N THR A 89 12.05 -6.36 7.97
CA THR A 89 12.74 -7.32 8.83
C THR A 89 11.80 -8.25 9.61
N GLU A 90 12.35 -9.26 10.26
CA GLU A 90 11.59 -10.12 11.18
C GLU A 90 10.94 -9.30 12.32
N GLY A 91 11.67 -8.33 12.87
CA GLY A 91 11.14 -7.41 13.89
C GLY A 91 10.03 -6.50 13.34
N HIS A 92 10.14 -6.12 12.07
CA HIS A 92 9.09 -5.42 11.34
C HIS A 92 7.82 -6.29 11.29
N TYR A 93 7.89 -7.57 10.95
CA TYR A 93 6.72 -8.45 10.92
C TYR A 93 6.19 -8.91 12.30
N ALA A 94 7.02 -8.87 13.35
CA ALA A 94 6.60 -9.20 14.71
C ALA A 94 5.57 -8.21 15.31
N ASN A 95 5.44 -7.01 14.74
CA ASN A 95 4.47 -6.02 15.19
C ASN A 95 3.06 -6.31 14.65
N SER A 96 2.10 -6.52 15.56
CA SER A 96 0.72 -6.88 15.20
C SER A 96 -0.16 -5.73 14.70
N ASN A 97 0.25 -4.47 14.89
CA ASN A 97 -0.56 -3.32 14.45
C ASN A 97 -0.09 -2.77 13.09
N LEU A 98 -0.71 -3.27 12.02
CA LEU A 98 -0.43 -2.84 10.65
C LEU A 98 -0.84 -1.38 10.38
N LEU A 99 -1.90 -0.90 11.05
CA LEU A 99 -2.41 0.45 10.86
C LEU A 99 -1.38 1.49 11.32
N ASP A 100 -0.81 1.27 12.51
CA ASP A 100 0.22 2.15 13.05
C ASP A 100 1.41 2.25 12.10
N ARG A 101 1.71 1.15 11.43
CA ARG A 101 2.94 0.97 10.69
C ARG A 101 2.91 1.50 9.26
N TYR A 102 1.83 1.24 8.55
CA TYR A 102 1.69 1.60 7.14
C TYR A 102 0.93 2.91 6.92
N LEU A 103 0.22 3.40 7.94
CA LEU A 103 -0.57 4.64 7.84
C LEU A 103 -0.12 5.68 8.86
N MET A 104 -0.09 5.34 10.16
CA MET A 104 0.22 6.35 11.18
C MET A 104 1.69 6.79 11.14
N GLN A 105 2.65 5.87 11.16
CA GLN A 105 4.08 6.16 11.13
C GLN A 105 4.46 7.04 9.93
N PRO A 106 4.10 6.67 8.68
CA PRO A 106 4.34 7.55 7.53
C PRO A 106 3.67 8.91 7.68
N SER A 107 2.43 8.98 8.20
CA SER A 107 1.72 10.26 8.36
C SER A 107 2.39 11.19 9.38
N ILE A 108 2.88 10.62 10.49
CA ILE A 108 3.55 11.36 11.56
C ILE A 108 4.89 11.89 11.04
N LEU A 109 5.69 11.05 10.37
CA LEU A 109 6.96 11.46 9.78
C LEU A 109 6.75 12.59 8.75
N ARG A 110 5.76 12.44 7.86
CA ARG A 110 5.40 13.48 6.89
C ARG A 110 4.95 14.79 7.56
N ALA A 111 4.21 14.71 8.66
CA ALA A 111 3.80 15.90 9.42
C ALA A 111 4.99 16.66 10.02
N PHE A 112 6.08 15.97 10.38
CA PHE A 112 7.34 16.57 10.81
C PHE A 112 8.25 17.00 9.64
N GLY A 113 7.77 16.93 8.40
CA GLY A 113 8.52 17.29 7.20
C GLY A 113 9.48 16.21 6.71
N TRP A 114 9.44 15.01 7.31
CA TRP A 114 10.27 13.90 6.88
C TRP A 114 9.60 13.15 5.73
N ARG A 115 10.42 12.69 4.80
CA ARG A 115 10.01 11.75 3.77
C ARG A 115 10.08 10.34 4.33
N PHE A 116 9.38 9.43 3.66
CA PHE A 116 9.26 8.04 4.11
C PHE A 116 9.55 7.08 2.97
N ALA A 117 10.33 6.04 3.23
CA ALA A 117 10.57 4.95 2.30
C ALA A 117 10.48 3.59 2.99
N LEU A 118 9.77 2.66 2.35
CA LEU A 118 9.83 1.24 2.71
C LEU A 118 10.82 0.55 1.77
N VAL A 119 11.73 -0.22 2.33
CA VAL A 119 12.67 -1.09 1.60
C VAL A 119 12.30 -2.53 1.87
N LEU A 120 12.07 -3.28 0.80
CA LEU A 120 11.90 -4.72 0.90
C LEU A 120 13.28 -5.39 0.84
N THR A 121 13.48 -6.35 1.71
CA THR A 121 14.67 -7.19 1.82
C THR A 121 14.86 -7.95 0.52
N LYS A 122 13.75 -8.37 -0.11
CA LYS A 122 13.74 -8.94 -1.46
C LYS A 122 14.39 -7.99 -2.47
N ASP A 123 13.96 -6.72 -2.52
CA ASP A 123 14.49 -5.75 -3.49
C ASP A 123 15.99 -5.52 -3.27
N TRP A 124 16.40 -5.45 -2.00
CA TRP A 124 17.81 -5.32 -1.64
C TRP A 124 18.66 -6.48 -2.14
N TYR A 125 18.18 -7.72 -2.02
CA TYR A 125 18.92 -8.89 -2.54
C TYR A 125 18.92 -8.99 -4.07
N GLN A 126 17.96 -8.36 -4.75
CA GLN A 126 17.89 -8.34 -6.21
C GLN A 126 18.84 -7.31 -6.80
N ASP A 127 18.76 -6.06 -6.34
CA ASP A 127 19.60 -4.96 -6.81
C ASP A 127 19.79 -3.91 -5.70
N PRO A 128 20.86 -4.01 -4.90
CA PRO A 128 21.16 -3.03 -3.86
C PRO A 128 21.38 -1.62 -4.43
N GLU A 129 21.98 -1.51 -5.62
CA GLU A 129 22.31 -0.21 -6.21
C GLU A 129 21.05 0.53 -6.65
N ASP A 130 20.06 -0.17 -7.24
CA ASP A 130 18.75 0.43 -7.55
C ASP A 130 18.04 0.92 -6.28
N VAL A 131 18.03 0.13 -5.21
CA VAL A 131 17.45 0.54 -3.92
C VAL A 131 18.12 1.81 -3.40
N MET A 132 19.46 1.85 -3.43
CA MET A 132 20.21 3.02 -2.99
C MET A 132 19.94 4.26 -3.84
N ASN A 133 19.87 4.10 -5.17
CA ASN A 133 19.55 5.19 -6.10
C ASN A 133 18.10 5.69 -5.90
N ARG A 134 17.17 4.77 -5.60
CA ARG A 134 15.80 5.11 -5.21
C ARG A 134 15.79 5.94 -3.92
N LEU A 135 16.52 5.53 -2.89
CA LEU A 135 16.60 6.26 -1.62
C LEU A 135 17.19 7.67 -1.81
N GLU A 136 18.21 7.83 -2.66
CA GLU A 136 18.74 9.16 -3.01
C GLU A 136 17.74 10.06 -3.72
N ARG A 137 16.99 9.50 -4.68
CA ARG A 137 15.90 10.23 -5.34
C ARG A 137 14.85 10.67 -4.32
N VAL A 138 14.58 9.80 -3.34
CA VAL A 138 13.74 10.07 -2.16
C VAL A 138 14.42 10.99 -1.14
N LEU A 139 15.70 11.32 -1.25
CA LEU A 139 16.33 12.39 -0.46
C LEU A 139 16.30 13.73 -1.20
N LYS A 140 16.55 13.74 -2.52
CA LYS A 140 16.69 14.95 -3.36
C LYS A 140 15.40 15.73 -3.68
N GLY A 141 14.24 15.18 -3.37
CA GLY A 141 12.92 15.74 -3.68
C GLY A 141 12.24 15.05 -4.87
N GLU A 142 13.00 14.26 -5.61
CA GLU A 142 12.66 13.75 -6.96
C GLU A 142 11.83 12.47 -6.94
N ALA A 143 11.29 12.07 -5.79
CA ALA A 143 10.53 10.84 -5.73
C ALA A 143 9.19 11.06 -6.42
N GLU A 144 9.09 10.60 -7.67
CA GLU A 144 7.84 10.11 -8.21
C GLU A 144 7.27 9.14 -7.18
N GLU A 145 6.14 9.50 -6.58
CA GLU A 145 5.21 8.52 -6.09
C GLU A 145 4.88 7.66 -7.31
N LYS A 146 5.62 6.54 -7.49
CA LYS A 146 5.03 5.38 -8.11
C LYS A 146 3.87 5.03 -7.19
N GLU A 147 2.73 5.65 -7.46
CA GLU A 147 1.42 5.12 -7.16
C GLU A 147 1.53 3.68 -7.64
N VAL A 148 1.81 2.77 -6.71
CA VAL A 148 1.63 1.35 -6.97
C VAL A 148 0.16 1.32 -7.32
N GLU A 149 -0.12 1.23 -8.62
CA GLU A 149 -1.40 0.87 -9.14
C GLU A 149 -1.64 -0.52 -8.58
N LEU A 150 -2.15 -0.56 -7.34
CA LEU A 150 -2.76 -1.72 -6.74
C LEU A 150 -3.74 -2.15 -7.82
N PRO A 151 -3.59 -3.36 -8.39
CA PRO A 151 -4.69 -3.94 -9.12
C PRO A 151 -5.86 -3.94 -8.14
N LEU A 152 -6.79 -2.99 -8.32
CA LEU A 152 -8.11 -3.03 -7.72
C LEU A 152 -8.88 -4.10 -8.46
N GLU A 153 -8.37 -5.32 -8.41
CA GLU A 153 -9.10 -6.51 -8.74
C GLU A 153 -9.33 -7.22 -7.42
N PRO A 154 -10.59 -7.42 -6.96
CA PRO A 154 -10.86 -8.71 -6.37
C PRO A 154 -10.61 -9.71 -7.50
N ALA A 155 -9.42 -10.32 -7.51
CA ALA A 155 -9.21 -11.53 -8.28
C ALA A 155 -10.39 -12.44 -7.93
N PRO A 156 -11.20 -12.89 -8.90
CA PRO A 156 -12.18 -13.92 -8.59
C PRO A 156 -11.37 -15.08 -8.05
N VAL A 157 -11.52 -15.36 -6.75
CA VAL A 157 -11.27 -16.69 -6.21
C VAL A 157 -12.25 -17.59 -6.94
N THR A 158 -11.84 -18.03 -8.13
CA THR A 158 -12.41 -19.21 -8.78
C THR A 158 -12.35 -20.27 -7.70
N GLN A 159 -13.52 -20.67 -7.23
CA GLN A 159 -13.66 -21.84 -6.38
C GLN A 159 -13.05 -22.98 -7.17
N ALA A 160 -11.81 -23.35 -6.82
CA ALA A 160 -11.25 -24.61 -7.24
C ALA A 160 -12.12 -25.67 -6.58
N GLU A 161 -13.06 -26.19 -7.35
CA GLU A 161 -13.79 -27.41 -7.06
C GLU A 161 -12.78 -28.48 -6.67
N VAL A 162 -12.74 -28.82 -5.38
CA VAL A 162 -12.13 -30.05 -4.92
C VAL A 162 -13.10 -31.16 -5.32
N LYS A 163 -13.01 -31.61 -6.56
CA LYS A 163 -13.62 -32.87 -7.00
C LYS A 163 -12.51 -33.89 -7.22
N ALA A 164 -12.49 -34.84 -6.28
CA ALA A 164 -11.69 -36.05 -6.31
C ALA A 164 -11.85 -36.78 -7.65
N GLN A 165 -10.73 -37.25 -8.19
CA GLN A 165 -10.69 -38.22 -9.28
C GLN A 165 -11.08 -39.60 -8.73
N SER A 166 -12.00 -40.32 -9.39
CA SER A 166 -11.66 -41.52 -10.21
C SER A 166 -12.86 -42.45 -10.46
N ASN A 167 -12.98 -42.85 -11.75
CA ASN A 167 -13.66 -44.01 -12.37
C ASN A 167 -15.19 -44.20 -12.20
N THR A 168 -15.98 -44.57 -13.20
CA THR A 168 -15.77 -45.47 -14.36
C THR A 168 -16.84 -45.20 -15.44
N ALA A 169 -16.53 -45.48 -16.72
CA ALA A 169 -17.36 -45.34 -17.92
C ALA A 169 -18.49 -46.42 -18.03
N PRO A 170 -19.28 -46.52 -19.14
CA PRO A 170 -19.98 -45.51 -19.96
C PRO A 170 -21.47 -45.88 -20.18
N ALA A 171 -22.31 -44.95 -20.69
CA ALA A 171 -23.59 -45.31 -21.31
C ALA A 171 -23.88 -44.44 -22.55
N SER A 172 -23.69 -45.09 -23.70
CA SER A 172 -24.39 -45.04 -24.99
C SER A 172 -25.00 -43.73 -25.55
N VAL A 173 -24.45 -43.36 -26.71
CA VAL A 173 -25.07 -43.13 -28.02
C VAL A 173 -26.33 -42.26 -28.13
N GLY A 174 -26.19 -41.14 -28.84
CA GLY A 174 -27.30 -40.36 -29.39
C GLY A 174 -26.83 -39.33 -30.41
N VAL A 175 -26.90 -39.72 -31.68
CA VAL A 175 -26.52 -39.01 -32.90
C VAL A 175 -27.32 -37.71 -33.12
N GLY A 176 -26.67 -36.66 -33.65
CA GLY A 176 -27.35 -35.81 -34.63
C GLY A 176 -27.07 -34.30 -34.62
N ALA A 177 -26.37 -33.88 -35.69
CA ALA A 177 -26.51 -32.60 -36.41
C ALA A 177 -25.78 -31.32 -35.91
N ARG A 178 -24.66 -31.01 -36.60
CA ARG A 178 -24.38 -29.82 -37.45
C ARG A 178 -24.89 -28.45 -36.92
N LYS A 179 -24.13 -27.33 -36.93
CA LYS A 179 -22.90 -26.91 -37.62
C LYS A 179 -22.54 -25.48 -37.12
N SER A 180 -21.23 -25.15 -37.13
CA SER A 180 -20.59 -23.87 -37.53
C SER A 180 -21.01 -22.54 -36.85
N GLU A 181 -20.06 -21.80 -36.22
CA GLU A 181 -19.42 -20.55 -36.74
C GLU A 181 -20.42 -19.38 -36.89
N SER A 182 -20.16 -18.11 -36.60
CA SER A 182 -19.01 -17.30 -36.22
C SER A 182 -19.58 -15.88 -36.06
N ALA A 183 -18.96 -15.06 -35.22
CA ALA A 183 -18.90 -13.60 -35.32
C ALA A 183 -20.17 -12.72 -35.20
N ALA A 184 -19.89 -11.54 -34.67
CA ALA A 184 -20.60 -10.26 -34.80
C ALA A 184 -21.68 -9.91 -33.77
N SER A 185 -21.52 -8.68 -33.28
CA SER A 185 -22.33 -7.91 -32.33
C SER A 185 -23.84 -7.95 -32.59
N PRO A 186 -24.67 -7.70 -31.54
CA PRO A 186 -26.00 -7.13 -31.75
C PRO A 186 -26.06 -5.66 -31.32
N LYS A 187 -26.48 -4.81 -32.27
CA LYS A 187 -27.04 -3.46 -32.05
C LYS A 187 -28.55 -3.56 -31.77
N ALA A 188 -29.02 -2.77 -30.79
CA ALA A 188 -30.34 -2.11 -30.58
C ALA A 188 -31.62 -2.97 -30.39
N GLN A 189 -32.25 -3.00 -29.19
CA GLN A 189 -33.36 -2.14 -28.62
C GLN A 189 -34.69 -2.94 -28.56
N PRO A 190 -35.77 -2.61 -27.80
CA PRO A 190 -36.07 -1.45 -26.95
C PRO A 190 -36.67 -1.79 -25.55
N GLY A 191 -36.56 -0.84 -24.63
CA GLY A 191 -37.24 -0.83 -23.34
C GLY A 191 -36.59 0.29 -22.56
N ALA A 192 -37.37 1.18 -21.95
CA ALA A 192 -36.87 2.38 -21.29
C ALA A 192 -35.94 2.03 -20.10
N SER A 193 -34.71 1.65 -20.39
CA SER A 193 -33.64 1.55 -19.40
C SER A 193 -33.20 2.98 -19.15
N THR A 194 -33.67 3.53 -18.04
CA THR A 194 -33.10 4.74 -17.44
C THR A 194 -31.62 4.49 -17.18
N ASN A 195 -30.80 4.68 -18.21
CA ASN A 195 -29.35 4.61 -18.08
C ASN A 195 -28.92 5.82 -17.27
N ARG A 196 -28.63 5.60 -15.99
CA ARG A 196 -28.20 6.66 -15.10
C ARG A 196 -26.68 6.75 -15.19
N THR A 197 -26.21 7.67 -16.04
CA THR A 197 -24.79 7.98 -16.16
C THR A 197 -24.43 9.10 -15.21
N ARG A 198 -23.34 8.93 -14.46
CA ARG A 198 -22.75 9.95 -13.59
C ARG A 198 -21.27 10.07 -13.93
N ARG A 199 -20.82 11.30 -14.20
CA ARG A 199 -19.45 11.59 -14.60
C ARG A 199 -18.74 12.39 -13.52
N PHE A 200 -17.48 12.04 -13.32
CA PHE A 200 -16.62 12.58 -12.30
C PHE A 200 -15.28 12.93 -12.92
N GLU A 201 -14.73 14.08 -12.53
CA GLU A 201 -13.47 14.57 -13.05
C GLU A 201 -12.53 14.90 -11.90
N PHE A 202 -11.25 14.62 -12.11
CA PHE A 202 -10.17 14.96 -11.18
C PHE A 202 -9.18 15.86 -11.91
N VAL A 203 -8.95 17.05 -11.36
CA VAL A 203 -8.00 18.03 -11.87
C VAL A 203 -7.06 18.40 -10.71
N GLY A 204 -5.82 17.92 -10.76
CA GLY A 204 -4.83 18.14 -9.71
C GLY A 204 -3.43 17.68 -10.10
N GLY A 205 -2.39 18.39 -9.67
CA GLY A 205 -0.98 18.00 -9.87
C GLY A 205 -0.54 17.86 -11.33
N GLY A 206 -1.14 18.61 -12.27
CA GLY A 206 -0.86 18.49 -13.71
C GLY A 206 -1.56 17.33 -14.42
N SER A 207 -2.38 16.54 -13.71
CA SER A 207 -3.18 15.46 -14.28
C SER A 207 -4.66 15.83 -14.36
N GLN A 208 -5.29 15.47 -15.48
CA GLN A 208 -6.71 15.66 -15.75
C GLN A 208 -7.31 14.29 -16.08
N LYS A 209 -8.04 13.69 -15.14
CA LYS A 209 -8.62 12.35 -15.27
C LYS A 209 -10.14 12.42 -15.25
N PHE A 210 -10.81 11.55 -15.99
CA PHE A 210 -12.25 11.37 -15.93
C PHE A 210 -12.59 9.95 -15.50
N TRP A 211 -13.71 9.82 -14.81
CA TRP A 211 -14.31 8.56 -14.38
C TRP A 211 -15.82 8.70 -14.53
N GLU A 212 -16.44 7.81 -15.30
CA GLU A 212 -17.85 7.84 -15.65
C GLU A 212 -18.44 6.48 -15.32
N ILE A 213 -19.61 6.44 -14.69
CA ILE A 213 -20.30 5.20 -14.38
C ILE A 213 -21.73 5.29 -14.92
N THR A 214 -22.10 4.31 -15.74
CA THR A 214 -23.43 4.19 -16.35
C THR A 214 -24.09 2.94 -15.79
N LEU A 215 -25.19 3.13 -15.07
CA LEU A 215 -26.02 2.02 -14.60
C LEU A 215 -27.07 1.68 -15.65
N SER A 216 -27.12 0.41 -16.05
CA SER A 216 -28.06 -0.16 -17.01
C SER A 216 -28.76 -1.35 -16.36
N GLY A 217 -29.84 -1.07 -15.63
CA GLY A 217 -30.62 -2.07 -14.91
C GLY A 217 -29.77 -2.81 -13.87
N ASN A 218 -29.59 -4.11 -14.05
CA ASN A 218 -28.81 -4.98 -13.16
C ASN A 218 -27.31 -4.98 -13.45
N SER A 219 -26.83 -4.13 -14.35
CA SER A 219 -25.41 -4.01 -14.70
C SER A 219 -24.97 -2.57 -14.64
N PHE A 220 -23.69 -2.33 -14.44
CA PHE A 220 -23.10 -1.01 -14.69
C PHE A 220 -21.87 -1.12 -15.58
N THR A 221 -21.59 -0.05 -16.30
CA THR A 221 -20.37 0.14 -17.09
C THR A 221 -19.62 1.35 -16.57
N VAL A 222 -18.35 1.18 -16.23
CA VAL A 222 -17.43 2.21 -15.78
C VAL A 222 -16.49 2.55 -16.91
N ARG A 223 -16.34 3.84 -17.23
CA ARG A 223 -15.37 4.38 -18.18
C ARG A 223 -14.39 5.30 -17.49
N PHE A 224 -13.11 5.18 -17.76
CA PHE A 224 -12.10 6.01 -17.11
C PHE A 224 -10.89 6.28 -18.00
N GLY A 225 -10.22 7.41 -17.79
CA GLY A 225 -9.05 7.77 -18.57
C GLY A 225 -8.57 9.20 -18.34
N LYS A 226 -7.65 9.67 -19.18
CA LYS A 226 -7.22 11.06 -19.21
C LYS A 226 -8.27 11.88 -19.97
N ILE A 227 -8.62 13.06 -19.46
CA ILE A 227 -9.54 13.98 -20.14
C ILE A 227 -8.96 14.29 -21.54
N GLY A 228 -9.73 14.00 -22.59
CA GLY A 228 -9.33 14.12 -24.00
C GLY A 228 -8.91 12.80 -24.68
N THR A 229 -9.00 11.65 -24.01
CA THR A 229 -8.79 10.32 -24.61
C THR A 229 -10.07 9.49 -24.58
N ASP A 230 -10.17 8.44 -25.40
CA ASP A 230 -11.35 7.55 -25.43
C ASP A 230 -11.57 6.76 -24.12
N GLY A 231 -10.50 6.62 -23.33
CA GLY A 231 -10.50 5.91 -22.05
C GLY A 231 -10.65 4.39 -22.18
N GLN A 232 -10.71 3.71 -21.04
CA GLN A 232 -11.00 2.29 -20.92
C GLN A 232 -12.39 2.09 -20.32
N SER A 233 -13.06 1.00 -20.69
CA SER A 233 -14.40 0.66 -20.22
C SER A 233 -14.41 -0.72 -19.55
N GLN A 234 -15.11 -0.85 -18.44
CA GLN A 234 -15.32 -2.10 -17.73
C GLN A 234 -16.81 -2.25 -17.38
N SER A 235 -17.39 -3.41 -17.67
CA SER A 235 -18.80 -3.69 -17.37
C SER A 235 -18.89 -4.80 -16.31
N LYS A 236 -19.80 -4.62 -15.35
CA LYS A 236 -20.06 -5.60 -14.28
C LYS A 236 -21.56 -5.85 -14.17
N ASN A 237 -21.94 -7.12 -14.13
CA ASN A 237 -23.32 -7.57 -14.05
C ASN A 237 -23.62 -8.10 -12.65
N PHE A 238 -24.83 -7.86 -12.18
CA PHE A 238 -25.33 -8.27 -10.88
C PHE A 238 -26.63 -9.07 -11.04
N ALA A 239 -26.97 -9.83 -10.01
CA ALA A 239 -28.23 -10.58 -9.96
C ALA A 239 -29.45 -9.64 -9.90
N ASP A 240 -29.33 -8.54 -9.14
CA ASP A 240 -30.43 -7.62 -8.85
C ASP A 240 -30.05 -6.17 -9.14
N GLU A 241 -31.03 -5.38 -9.59
CA GLU A 241 -30.89 -3.93 -9.83
C GLU A 241 -30.53 -3.15 -8.55
N VAL A 242 -31.09 -3.55 -7.41
CA VAL A 242 -30.84 -2.92 -6.10
C VAL A 242 -29.37 -3.08 -5.70
N ARG A 243 -28.78 -4.25 -5.96
CA ARG A 243 -27.35 -4.50 -5.69
C ARG A 243 -26.46 -3.70 -6.63
N ALA A 244 -26.80 -3.63 -7.92
CA ALA A 244 -26.06 -2.81 -8.88
C ALA A 244 -26.06 -1.32 -8.49
N ARG A 245 -27.19 -0.80 -7.99
CA ARG A 245 -27.30 0.56 -7.45
C ARG A 245 -26.47 0.78 -6.19
N GLY A 246 -26.56 -0.11 -5.21
CA GLY A 246 -25.80 0.01 -3.97
C GLY A 246 -24.29 -0.02 -4.21
N GLU A 247 -23.82 -0.89 -5.10
CA GLU A 247 -22.40 -0.97 -5.46
C GLU A 247 -21.94 0.26 -6.25
N MET A 248 -22.78 0.78 -7.16
CA MET A 248 -22.53 2.03 -7.87
C MET A 248 -22.38 3.20 -6.88
N GLU A 249 -23.27 3.33 -5.90
CA GLU A 249 -23.22 4.39 -4.89
C GLU A 249 -21.98 4.28 -4.01
N SER A 250 -21.57 3.06 -3.64
CA SER A 250 -20.34 2.80 -2.90
C SER A 250 -19.11 3.27 -3.68
N LEU A 251 -19.02 2.92 -4.97
CA LEU A 251 -17.92 3.36 -5.85
C LEU A 251 -17.90 4.89 -6.00
N ILE A 252 -19.06 5.53 -6.12
CA ILE A 252 -19.17 6.99 -6.21
C ILE A 252 -18.68 7.65 -4.92
N ALA A 253 -19.09 7.15 -3.75
CA ALA A 253 -18.66 7.68 -2.47
C ALA A 253 -17.13 7.57 -2.30
N GLU A 254 -16.54 6.46 -2.77
CA GLU A 254 -15.09 6.29 -2.78
C GLU A 254 -14.39 7.30 -3.71
N LYS A 255 -14.94 7.57 -4.90
CA LYS A 255 -14.38 8.55 -5.84
C LYS A 255 -14.49 9.99 -5.34
N LEU A 256 -15.63 10.36 -4.74
CA LEU A 256 -15.81 11.67 -4.09
C LEU A 256 -14.79 11.86 -2.94
N LYS A 257 -14.55 10.82 -2.13
CA LYS A 257 -13.54 10.86 -1.06
C LYS A 257 -12.11 11.04 -1.59
N LYS A 258 -11.82 10.57 -2.81
CA LYS A 258 -10.53 10.74 -3.51
C LYS A 258 -10.39 12.11 -4.18
N GLY A 259 -11.34 13.02 -4.00
CA GLY A 259 -11.29 14.38 -4.55
C GLY A 259 -11.76 14.49 -6.00
N TYR A 260 -12.46 13.48 -6.53
CA TYR A 260 -13.15 13.63 -7.81
C TYR A 260 -14.40 14.49 -7.62
N VAL A 261 -14.69 15.36 -8.58
CA VAL A 261 -15.84 16.27 -8.57
C VAL A 261 -16.84 15.82 -9.63
N GLU A 262 -18.12 15.76 -9.28
CA GLU A 262 -19.20 15.43 -10.21
C GLU A 262 -19.42 16.57 -11.21
N ARG A 263 -19.66 16.23 -12.48
CA ARG A 263 -19.88 17.16 -13.60
C ARG A 263 -21.15 16.84 -14.36
#